data_AF-A0A3T1B3I5-F1
#
_entry.id   AF-A0A3T1B3I5-F1
#
_cell.length_a   1.000
_cell.length_b   1.000
_cell.length_c   1.000
_cell.angle_alpha   90.00
_cell.angle_beta   90.00
_cell.angle_gamma   90.00
#
_symmetry.space_group_name_H-M   'P 1'
#
loop_
_entity.id
_entity.type
_entity.pdbx_description
1 polymer ?
#
loop_
_entity_poly.entity_id
_entity_poly.type
_entity_poly.pdbx_seq_one_letter_code
_entity_poly.pdbx_strand_id
1 'polypeptide(L)'
;MDSEERLWRVGELARATGITVRALRHYDRVGLLVPSSRTAAGYRCYTGADVRRLHVILALRGFGLSLAEVGRTLGDDAGDPREILRRQLDAADERIRRAMAVRTRVNGMLGLLDQLTEPSVSAFVDLIEGMVLMEQRMTPEQFAAMSRRRQELAASLSDEERAEMDKRREEAMAALSPEQIEQMQRERARWRPVEA
;
A
#
# COMPACT_ATOMS: atom_id res chain seq x y z
N MET A 1 -12.87 32.36 -40.56
CA MET A 1 -12.54 31.09 -41.24
C MET A 1 -12.93 29.99 -40.27
N ASP A 2 -14.10 29.38 -40.50
CA ASP A 2 -14.55 28.23 -39.73
C ASP A 2 -13.62 27.06 -40.01
N SER A 3 -12.66 26.85 -39.11
CA SER A 3 -11.94 25.58 -39.04
C SER A 3 -12.98 24.51 -38.74
N GLU A 4 -13.25 23.59 -39.68
CA GLU A 4 -14.06 22.40 -39.41
C GLU A 4 -13.56 21.76 -38.10
N GLU A 5 -14.34 21.89 -37.03
CA GLU A 5 -13.97 21.32 -35.75
C GLU A 5 -13.91 19.80 -35.93
N ARG A 6 -12.70 19.26 -35.89
CA ARG A 6 -12.49 17.82 -35.95
C ARG A 6 -13.34 17.12 -34.90
N LEU A 7 -14.31 16.35 -35.37
CA LEU A 7 -15.12 15.48 -34.54
C LEU A 7 -14.44 14.12 -34.36
N TRP A 8 -14.45 13.64 -33.13
CA TRP A 8 -13.90 12.34 -32.76
C TRP A 8 -15.05 11.38 -32.46
N ARG A 9 -15.10 10.24 -33.15
CA ARG A 9 -16.01 9.15 -32.74
C ARG A 9 -15.51 8.55 -31.43
N VAL A 10 -16.43 8.01 -30.63
CA VAL A 10 -16.09 7.40 -29.32
C VAL A 10 -14.94 6.40 -29.37
N GLY A 11 -14.86 5.57 -30.44
CA GLY A 11 -13.77 4.60 -30.60
C GLY A 11 -12.43 5.23 -30.98
N GLU A 12 -12.45 6.32 -31.74
CA GLU A 12 -11.24 7.07 -32.11
C GLU A 12 -10.70 7.83 -30.90
N LEU A 13 -11.59 8.46 -30.13
CA LEU A 13 -11.22 9.15 -28.90
C LEU A 13 -10.64 8.18 -27.87
N ALA A 14 -11.27 7.02 -27.69
CA ALA A 14 -10.76 5.95 -26.82
C ALA A 14 -9.34 5.53 -27.18
N ARG A 15 -9.07 5.28 -28.49
CA ARG A 15 -7.72 4.93 -28.95
C ARG A 15 -6.71 6.05 -28.74
N ALA A 16 -7.09 7.29 -29.03
CA ALA A 16 -6.18 8.42 -28.94
C ALA A 16 -5.80 8.80 -27.50
N THR A 17 -6.69 8.54 -26.54
CA THR A 17 -6.50 8.90 -25.12
C THR A 17 -6.16 7.71 -24.23
N GLY A 18 -6.11 6.50 -24.78
CA GLY A 18 -5.78 5.27 -24.05
C GLY A 18 -6.87 4.81 -23.08
N ILE A 19 -8.05 5.43 -23.08
CA ILE A 19 -9.18 5.02 -22.22
C ILE A 19 -10.15 4.12 -22.96
N THR A 20 -10.89 3.30 -22.21
CA THR A 20 -11.86 2.40 -22.83
C THR A 20 -13.12 3.15 -23.29
N VAL A 21 -13.76 2.65 -24.34
CA VAL A 21 -15.11 3.11 -24.75
C VAL A 21 -16.11 2.98 -23.61
N ARG A 22 -15.95 1.95 -22.74
CA ARG A 22 -16.77 1.79 -21.53
C ARG A 22 -16.60 2.95 -20.57
N ALA A 23 -15.38 3.43 -20.35
CA ALA A 23 -15.10 4.60 -19.49
C ALA A 23 -15.73 5.88 -20.06
N LEU A 24 -15.59 6.14 -21.37
CA LEU A 24 -16.24 7.28 -22.02
C LEU A 24 -17.77 7.25 -21.87
N ARG A 25 -18.39 6.07 -22.06
CA ARG A 25 -19.84 5.91 -21.85
C ARG A 25 -20.25 6.10 -20.39
N HIS A 26 -19.37 5.71 -19.46
CA HIS A 26 -19.63 5.94 -18.05
C HIS A 26 -19.58 7.43 -17.71
N TYR A 27 -18.58 8.17 -18.22
CA TYR A 27 -18.45 9.61 -18.01
C TYR A 27 -19.62 10.40 -18.59
N ASP A 28 -20.12 9.99 -19.76
CA ASP A 28 -21.36 10.51 -20.35
C ASP A 28 -22.56 10.27 -19.41
N ARG A 29 -22.74 9.04 -18.91
CA ARG A 29 -23.87 8.70 -18.02
C ARG A 29 -23.88 9.48 -16.72
N VAL A 30 -22.71 9.77 -16.15
CA VAL A 30 -22.60 10.56 -14.90
C VAL A 30 -22.53 12.07 -15.17
N GLY A 31 -22.71 12.51 -16.42
CA GLY A 31 -22.71 13.92 -16.81
C GLY A 31 -21.33 14.59 -16.80
N LEU A 32 -20.25 13.82 -16.61
CA LEU A 32 -18.90 14.37 -16.47
C LEU A 32 -18.31 14.77 -17.82
N LEU A 33 -18.56 13.98 -18.86
CA LEU A 33 -18.16 14.26 -20.24
C LEU A 33 -19.28 13.85 -21.20
N VAL A 34 -20.11 14.81 -21.57
CA VAL A 34 -21.23 14.62 -22.50
C VAL A 34 -20.74 14.85 -23.93
N PRO A 35 -21.06 13.98 -24.90
CA PRO A 35 -20.69 14.20 -26.30
C PRO A 35 -21.41 15.43 -26.86
N SER A 36 -20.65 16.34 -27.47
CA SER A 36 -21.20 17.54 -28.11
C SER A 36 -22.17 17.24 -29.26
N SER A 37 -22.04 16.09 -29.92
CA SER A 37 -22.92 15.73 -31.04
C SER A 37 -23.08 14.22 -31.23
N ARG A 38 -24.01 13.86 -32.12
CA ARG A 38 -24.19 12.48 -32.59
C ARG A 38 -24.22 12.45 -34.12
N THR A 39 -23.72 11.37 -34.71
CA THR A 39 -23.88 11.14 -36.15
C THR A 39 -25.34 10.88 -36.51
N ALA A 40 -25.68 10.95 -37.80
CA ALA A 40 -27.01 10.58 -38.30
C ALA A 40 -27.45 9.15 -37.91
N ALA A 41 -26.49 8.24 -37.76
CA ALA A 41 -26.72 6.86 -37.30
C ALA A 41 -26.76 6.72 -35.76
N GLY A 42 -26.69 7.82 -35.00
CA GLY A 42 -26.81 7.84 -33.53
C GLY A 42 -25.51 7.63 -32.74
N TYR A 43 -24.36 7.53 -33.42
CA TYR A 43 -23.06 7.35 -32.75
C TYR A 43 -22.59 8.63 -32.07
N ARG A 44 -21.95 8.51 -30.90
CA ARG A 44 -21.40 9.64 -30.13
C ARG A 44 -20.19 10.28 -30.82
N CYS A 45 -20.20 11.61 -30.89
CA CYS A 45 -19.15 12.44 -31.45
C CYS A 45 -18.71 13.51 -30.45
N TYR A 46 -17.40 13.73 -30.39
CA TYR A 46 -16.75 14.63 -29.44
C TYR A 46 -15.99 15.72 -30.19
N THR A 47 -16.15 16.98 -29.78
CA THR A 47 -15.43 18.13 -30.36
C THR A 47 -14.04 18.27 -29.77
N GLY A 48 -13.22 19.18 -30.31
CA GLY A 48 -11.95 19.54 -29.68
C GLY A 48 -12.10 20.06 -28.24
N ALA A 49 -13.22 20.72 -27.92
CA ALA A 49 -13.52 21.16 -26.56
C ALA A 49 -13.75 19.97 -25.61
N ASP A 50 -14.49 18.95 -26.06
CA ASP A 50 -14.69 17.73 -25.30
C ASP A 50 -13.37 17.00 -25.03
N VAL A 51 -12.47 16.96 -26.02
CA VAL A 51 -11.14 16.35 -25.85
C VAL A 51 -10.32 17.11 -24.81
N ARG A 52 -10.35 18.46 -24.82
CA ARG A 52 -9.68 19.25 -23.78
C ARG A 52 -10.26 18.98 -22.40
N ARG A 53 -11.60 18.95 -22.27
CA ARG A 53 -12.27 18.59 -21.01
C ARG A 53 -11.88 17.20 -20.53
N LEU A 54 -11.80 16.23 -21.45
CA LEU A 54 -11.37 14.87 -21.13
C LEU A 54 -9.95 14.86 -20.57
N HIS A 55 -9.00 15.58 -21.18
CA HIS A 55 -7.63 15.65 -20.64
C HIS A 55 -7.59 16.21 -19.21
N VAL A 56 -8.40 17.23 -18.90
CA VAL A 56 -8.51 17.77 -17.54
C VAL A 56 -9.07 16.72 -16.58
N ILE A 57 -10.13 16.00 -16.97
CA ILE A 57 -10.69 14.90 -16.18
C ILE A 57 -9.63 13.83 -15.89
N LEU A 58 -8.84 13.43 -16.91
CA LEU A 58 -7.80 12.42 -16.77
C LEU A 58 -6.66 12.88 -15.85
N ALA A 59 -6.24 14.14 -15.95
CA ALA A 59 -5.22 14.71 -15.07
C ALA A 59 -5.68 14.71 -13.61
N LEU A 60 -6.91 15.16 -13.34
CA LEU A 60 -7.49 15.16 -11.99
C LEU A 60 -7.66 13.75 -11.43
N ARG A 61 -8.05 12.77 -12.27
CA ARG A 61 -8.06 11.35 -11.89
C ARG A 61 -6.65 10.84 -11.57
N GLY A 62 -5.64 11.31 -12.29
CA GLY A 62 -4.22 11.01 -12.04
C GLY A 62 -3.73 11.49 -10.67
N PHE A 63 -4.29 12.60 -10.17
CA PHE A 63 -4.01 13.10 -8.81
C PHE A 63 -4.76 12.35 -7.70
N GLY A 64 -5.55 11.32 -8.04
CA GLY A 64 -6.26 10.49 -7.07
C GLY A 64 -7.69 10.92 -6.75
N LEU A 65 -8.20 11.99 -7.38
CA LEU A 65 -9.59 12.43 -7.18
C LEU A 65 -10.57 11.38 -7.71
N SER A 66 -11.64 11.11 -6.97
CA SER A 66 -12.79 10.34 -7.44
C SER A 66 -13.58 11.07 -8.53
N LEU A 67 -14.36 10.38 -9.34
CA LEU A 67 -15.17 11.01 -10.40
C LEU A 67 -16.16 12.05 -9.85
N ALA A 68 -16.69 11.82 -8.64
CA ALA A 68 -17.56 12.77 -7.97
C ALA A 68 -16.82 14.06 -7.57
N GLU A 69 -15.58 13.94 -7.10
CA GLU A 69 -14.72 15.10 -6.82
C GLU A 69 -14.36 15.86 -8.09
N VAL A 70 -13.99 15.15 -9.17
CA VAL A 70 -13.73 15.77 -10.47
C VAL A 70 -14.96 16.53 -10.97
N GLY A 71 -16.16 15.95 -10.82
CA GLY A 71 -17.41 16.62 -11.17
C GLY A 71 -17.62 17.92 -10.39
N ARG A 72 -17.36 17.92 -9.08
CA ARG A 72 -17.44 19.13 -8.25
C ARG A 72 -16.41 20.18 -8.65
N THR A 73 -15.18 19.79 -8.97
CA THR A 73 -14.12 20.72 -9.40
C THR A 73 -14.42 21.38 -10.75
N LEU A 74 -15.15 20.69 -11.63
CA LEU A 74 -15.43 21.12 -13.01
C LEU A 74 -16.87 21.63 -13.24
N GLY A 75 -17.68 21.69 -12.18
CA GLY A 75 -19.07 22.16 -12.24
C GLY A 75 -19.20 23.66 -11.98
N ASP A 76 -20.39 24.20 -12.21
CA ASP A 76 -20.66 25.64 -12.05
C ASP A 76 -20.62 26.10 -10.58
N ASP A 77 -20.96 25.19 -9.64
CA ASP A 77 -20.81 25.39 -8.19
C ASP A 77 -19.42 24.94 -7.68
N ALA A 78 -18.39 25.03 -8.52
CA ALA A 78 -17.04 24.64 -8.12
C ALA A 78 -16.55 25.50 -6.95
N GLY A 79 -16.44 24.89 -5.77
CA GLY A 79 -15.69 25.45 -4.66
C GLY A 79 -14.20 25.63 -5.03
N ASP A 80 -13.42 26.28 -4.16
CA ASP A 80 -12.01 26.56 -4.44
C ASP A 80 -11.23 25.27 -4.76
N PRO A 81 -10.73 25.08 -5.99
CA PRO A 81 -9.99 23.89 -6.38
C PRO A 81 -8.78 23.61 -5.47
N ARG A 82 -8.20 24.65 -4.85
CA ARG A 82 -7.09 24.51 -3.91
C ARG A 82 -7.47 23.71 -2.67
N GLU A 83 -8.71 23.79 -2.19
CA GLU A 83 -9.17 23.00 -1.04
C GLU A 83 -9.31 21.51 -1.34
N ILE A 84 -9.70 21.18 -2.57
CA ILE A 84 -9.77 19.79 -3.02
C ILE A 84 -8.35 19.23 -3.12
N LEU A 85 -7.43 19.98 -3.73
CA LEU A 85 -6.02 19.58 -3.83
C LEU A 85 -5.35 19.44 -2.46
N ARG A 86 -5.62 20.34 -1.50
CA ARG A 86 -5.11 20.21 -0.11
C ARG A 86 -5.59 18.93 0.55
N ARG A 87 -6.90 18.64 0.52
CA ARG A 87 -7.45 17.39 1.08
C ARG A 87 -6.84 16.15 0.44
N GLN A 88 -6.55 16.18 -0.85
CA GLN A 88 -5.90 15.09 -1.56
C GLN A 88 -4.42 14.94 -1.17
N LEU A 89 -3.72 16.05 -0.93
CA LEU A 89 -2.36 16.03 -0.39
C LEU A 89 -2.35 15.40 1.01
N ASP A 90 -3.23 15.83 1.92
CA ASP A 90 -3.35 15.28 3.27
C ASP A 90 -3.63 13.77 3.24
N ALA A 91 -4.54 13.33 2.37
CA ALA A 91 -4.85 11.92 2.18
C ALA A 91 -3.69 11.13 1.55
N ALA A 92 -2.86 11.76 0.71
CA ALA A 92 -1.65 11.15 0.17
C ALA A 92 -0.58 10.98 1.26
N ASP A 93 -0.35 12.02 2.06
CA ASP A 93 0.60 12.00 3.17
C ASP A 93 0.23 10.94 4.21
N GLU A 94 -1.07 10.79 4.51
CA GLU A 94 -1.59 9.72 5.35
C GLU A 94 -1.26 8.32 4.80
N ARG A 95 -1.49 8.11 3.50
CA ARG A 95 -1.14 6.84 2.83
C ARG A 95 0.35 6.58 2.87
N ILE A 96 1.18 7.60 2.61
CA ILE A 96 2.65 7.51 2.68
C ILE A 96 3.08 7.13 4.09
N ARG A 97 2.56 7.78 5.12
CA ARG A 97 2.91 7.50 6.51
C ARG A 97 2.58 6.07 6.90
N ARG A 98 1.38 5.58 6.53
CA ARG A 98 0.98 4.17 6.74
C ARG A 98 1.89 3.19 6.00
N ALA A 99 2.20 3.47 4.73
CA ALA A 99 3.08 2.62 3.93
C ALA A 99 4.51 2.59 4.49
N MET A 100 5.02 3.72 4.97
CA MET A 100 6.32 3.81 5.64
C MET A 100 6.34 3.02 6.95
N ALA A 101 5.26 3.05 7.75
CA ALA A 101 5.15 2.22 8.95
C ALA A 101 5.18 0.72 8.62
N VAL A 102 4.45 0.28 7.59
CA VAL A 102 4.52 -1.11 7.09
C VAL A 102 5.93 -1.46 6.64
N ARG A 103 6.57 -0.61 5.82
CA ARG A 103 7.94 -0.81 5.35
C ARG A 103 8.92 -0.98 6.51
N THR A 104 8.85 -0.12 7.51
CA THR A 104 9.70 -0.21 8.71
C THR A 104 9.52 -1.55 9.43
N ARG A 105 8.27 -2.02 9.59
CA ARG A 105 7.99 -3.32 10.22
C ARG A 105 8.53 -4.48 9.40
N VAL A 106 8.27 -4.50 8.09
CA VAL A 106 8.76 -5.56 7.20
C VAL A 106 10.29 -5.61 7.23
N ASN A 107 10.97 -4.46 7.17
CA ASN A 107 12.43 -4.41 7.32
C ASN A 107 12.90 -4.91 8.69
N GLY A 108 12.20 -4.56 9.76
CA GLY A 108 12.49 -5.08 11.10
C GLY A 108 12.35 -6.60 11.16
N MET A 109 11.29 -7.16 10.57
CA MET A 109 11.09 -8.60 10.50
C MET A 109 12.16 -9.30 9.67
N LEU A 110 12.49 -8.78 8.49
CA LEU A 110 13.56 -9.32 7.66
C LEU A 110 14.88 -9.35 8.45
N GLY A 111 15.22 -8.25 9.14
CA GLY A 111 16.41 -8.21 9.99
C GLY A 111 16.40 -9.23 11.15
N LEU A 112 15.23 -9.60 11.67
CA LEU A 112 15.10 -10.64 12.71
C LEU A 112 15.16 -12.06 12.11
N LEU A 113 14.57 -12.28 10.94
CA LEU A 113 14.62 -13.57 10.25
C LEU A 113 16.03 -13.86 9.72
N ASP A 114 16.75 -12.84 9.27
CA ASP A 114 18.16 -12.94 8.87
C ASP A 114 19.08 -13.35 10.05
N GLN A 115 18.65 -13.13 11.29
CA GLN A 115 19.35 -13.58 12.51
C GLN A 115 19.03 -15.04 12.89
N LEU A 116 18.02 -15.66 12.25
CA LEU A 116 17.61 -17.05 12.49
C LEU A 116 18.20 -17.94 11.40
N THR A 117 19.07 -18.86 11.78
CA THR A 117 19.58 -19.87 10.87
C THR A 117 18.43 -20.85 10.54
N GLU A 118 17.94 -20.80 9.30
CA GLU A 118 16.70 -21.42 8.79
C GLU A 118 15.39 -20.92 9.43
N PRO A 119 14.82 -19.79 8.95
CA PRO A 119 13.51 -19.35 9.40
C PRO A 119 12.43 -20.31 8.89
N SER A 120 11.85 -21.10 9.79
CA SER A 120 10.66 -21.90 9.48
C SER A 120 9.43 -21.00 9.29
N VAL A 121 8.42 -21.48 8.56
CA VAL A 121 7.13 -20.78 8.43
C VAL A 121 6.49 -20.54 9.80
N SER A 122 6.72 -21.41 10.78
CA SER A 122 6.27 -21.22 12.17
C SER A 122 6.98 -20.05 12.84
N ALA A 123 8.31 -19.97 12.74
CA ALA A 123 9.08 -18.86 13.33
C ALA A 123 8.70 -17.51 12.71
N PHE A 124 8.35 -17.50 11.42
CA PHE A 124 7.81 -16.32 10.74
C PHE A 124 6.42 -15.90 11.27
N VAL A 125 5.50 -16.86 11.46
CA VAL A 125 4.16 -16.60 12.00
C VAL A 125 4.23 -16.10 13.46
N ASP A 126 5.04 -16.73 14.30
CA ASP A 126 5.24 -16.33 15.71
C ASP A 126 5.81 -14.90 15.83
N LEU A 127 6.70 -14.53 14.90
CA LEU A 127 7.30 -13.21 14.86
C LEU A 127 6.31 -12.14 14.36
N ILE A 128 5.50 -12.45 13.34
CA ILE A 128 4.41 -11.58 12.89
C ILE A 128 3.42 -11.35 14.02
N GLU A 129 2.97 -12.41 14.70
CA GLU A 129 2.03 -12.31 15.81
C GLU A 129 2.64 -11.46 16.94
N GLY A 130 3.89 -11.69 17.30
CA GLY A 130 4.62 -10.88 18.29
C GLY A 130 4.68 -9.39 17.92
N MET A 131 4.89 -9.05 16.65
CA MET A 131 4.98 -7.65 16.20
C MET A 131 3.62 -6.97 15.97
N VAL A 132 2.60 -7.69 15.50
CA VAL A 132 1.22 -7.18 15.39
C VAL A 132 0.65 -6.87 16.77
N LEU A 133 1.04 -7.64 17.79
CA LEU A 133 0.70 -7.39 19.20
C LEU A 133 1.46 -6.19 19.80
N MET A 134 2.67 -5.90 19.32
CA MET A 134 3.49 -4.72 19.73
C MET A 134 2.98 -3.39 19.15
N GLU A 135 2.09 -3.42 18.14
CA GLU A 135 1.48 -2.23 17.53
C GLU A 135 0.37 -1.61 18.40
N GLN A 136 -0.12 -2.33 19.42
CA GLN A 136 -1.00 -1.76 20.43
C GLN A 136 -0.14 -1.25 21.59
N ARG A 137 -0.42 -0.06 22.13
CA ARG A 137 0.19 0.38 23.40
C ARG A 137 -0.17 -0.64 24.49
N MET A 138 0.73 -1.58 24.75
CA MET A 138 0.50 -2.63 25.74
C MET A 138 0.77 -2.08 27.13
N THR A 139 -0.12 -2.40 28.06
CA THR A 139 0.11 -2.19 29.49
C THR A 139 1.06 -3.27 30.04
N PRO A 140 1.76 -3.02 31.16
CA PRO A 140 2.63 -4.02 31.80
C PRO A 140 1.93 -5.36 32.09
N GLU A 141 0.64 -5.34 32.39
CA GLU A 141 -0.18 -6.53 32.63
C GLU A 141 -0.39 -7.38 31.37
N GLN A 142 -0.58 -6.72 30.22
CA GLN A 142 -0.72 -7.39 28.92
C GLN A 142 0.61 -8.02 28.48
N PHE A 143 1.75 -7.37 28.77
CA PHE A 143 3.08 -7.94 28.55
C PHE A 143 3.34 -9.16 29.46
N ALA A 144 2.95 -9.08 30.73
CA ALA A 144 3.08 -10.19 31.69
C ALA A 144 2.19 -11.39 31.30
N ALA A 145 0.95 -11.14 30.85
CA ALA A 145 0.06 -12.19 30.36
C ALA A 145 0.60 -12.87 29.09
N MET A 146 1.23 -12.11 28.20
CA MET A 146 1.86 -12.65 26.98
C MET A 146 3.12 -13.46 27.29
N SER A 147 3.98 -12.98 28.20
CA SER A 147 5.15 -13.73 28.69
C SER A 147 4.75 -15.08 29.30
N ARG A 148 3.66 -15.10 30.09
CA ARG A 148 3.09 -16.34 30.63
C ARG A 148 2.63 -17.29 29.51
N ARG A 149 1.91 -16.79 28.51
CA ARG A 149 1.43 -17.61 27.40
C ARG A 149 2.56 -18.20 26.55
N ARG A 150 3.66 -17.46 26.32
CA ARG A 150 4.87 -18.00 25.67
C ARG A 150 5.55 -19.07 26.52
N GLN A 151 5.62 -18.88 27.84
CA GLN A 151 6.15 -19.89 28.76
C GLN A 151 5.27 -21.15 28.78
N GLU A 152 3.95 -21.01 28.73
CA GLU A 152 3.00 -22.13 28.63
C GLU A 152 3.15 -22.90 27.31
N LEU A 153 3.30 -22.18 26.19
CA LEU A 153 3.58 -22.78 24.88
C LEU A 153 4.92 -23.51 24.86
N ALA A 154 5.99 -22.90 25.36
CA ALA A 154 7.29 -23.55 25.48
C ALA A 154 7.27 -24.77 26.43
N ALA A 155 6.43 -24.71 27.48
CA ALA A 155 6.20 -25.84 28.38
C ALA A 155 5.35 -26.95 27.75
N SER A 156 4.48 -26.60 26.79
CA SER A 156 3.62 -27.56 26.07
C SER A 156 4.36 -28.35 24.98
N LEU A 157 5.55 -27.91 24.57
CA LEU A 157 6.41 -28.68 23.68
C LEU A 157 6.84 -29.99 24.37
N SER A 158 6.85 -31.07 23.60
CA SER A 158 7.42 -32.34 24.05
C SER A 158 8.94 -32.26 24.19
N ASP A 159 9.52 -33.19 24.95
CA ASP A 159 10.98 -33.28 25.10
C ASP A 159 11.69 -33.54 23.77
N GLU A 160 11.06 -34.28 22.85
CA GLU A 160 11.58 -34.52 21.50
C GLU A 160 11.56 -33.24 20.65
N GLU A 161 10.48 -32.46 20.68
CA GLU A 161 10.41 -31.20 19.95
C GLU A 161 11.40 -30.16 20.49
N ARG A 162 11.59 -30.11 21.81
CA ARG A 162 12.64 -29.29 22.44
C ARG A 162 14.04 -29.71 22.01
N ALA A 163 14.33 -31.01 22.07
CA ALA A 163 15.63 -31.55 21.68
C ALA A 163 15.92 -31.37 20.19
N GLU A 164 14.91 -31.47 19.32
CA GLU A 164 15.06 -31.24 17.89
C GLU A 164 15.33 -29.76 17.57
N MET A 165 14.66 -28.85 18.28
CA MET A 165 14.94 -27.42 18.18
C MET A 165 16.35 -27.06 18.69
N ASP A 166 16.77 -27.64 19.81
CA ASP A 166 18.11 -27.44 20.37
C ASP A 166 19.19 -27.99 19.45
N LYS A 167 18.98 -29.19 18.89
CA LYS A 167 19.89 -29.81 17.91
C LYS A 167 20.02 -28.97 16.64
N ARG A 168 18.89 -28.51 16.07
CA ARG A 168 18.90 -27.61 14.90
C ARG A 168 19.64 -26.31 15.20
N ARG A 169 19.46 -25.77 16.40
CA ARG A 169 20.17 -24.57 16.85
C ARG A 169 21.67 -24.80 17.01
N GLU A 170 22.09 -25.94 17.54
CA GLU A 170 23.51 -26.30 17.66
C GLU A 170 24.18 -26.52 16.31
N GLU A 171 23.53 -27.24 15.40
CA GLU A 171 24.01 -27.47 14.03
C GLU A 171 24.12 -26.16 13.25
N ALA A 172 23.11 -25.30 13.38
CA ALA A 172 23.10 -23.94 12.82
C ALA A 172 24.24 -23.07 13.36
N MET A 173 24.52 -23.13 14.66
CA MET A 173 25.58 -22.37 15.31
C MET A 173 26.97 -22.89 14.94
N ALA A 174 27.12 -24.20 14.75
CA ALA A 174 28.37 -24.82 14.31
C ALA A 174 28.70 -24.51 12.84
N ALA A 175 27.70 -24.20 12.02
CA ALA A 175 27.86 -23.84 10.62
C ALA A 175 28.29 -22.36 10.39
N LEU A 176 28.30 -21.53 11.45
CA LEU A 176 28.69 -20.13 11.35
C LEU A 176 30.20 -19.96 11.43
N SER A 177 30.75 -19.09 10.59
CA SER A 177 32.16 -18.70 10.67
C SER A 177 32.44 -17.85 11.91
N PRO A 178 33.69 -17.84 12.42
CA PRO A 178 34.07 -16.98 13.54
C PRO A 178 33.74 -15.49 13.34
N GLU A 179 33.84 -14.99 12.11
CA GLU A 179 33.49 -13.60 11.75
C GLU A 179 31.98 -13.36 11.83
N GLN A 180 31.16 -14.34 11.42
CA GLN A 180 29.69 -14.27 11.53
C GLN A 180 29.24 -14.35 13.00
N ILE A 181 29.93 -15.16 13.82
CA ILE A 181 29.69 -15.24 15.27
C ILE A 181 30.04 -13.89 15.93
N GLU A 182 31.16 -13.28 15.56
CA GLU A 182 31.59 -11.99 16.11
C GLU A 182 30.68 -10.84 15.67
N GLN A 183 30.21 -10.83 14.43
CA GLN A 183 29.24 -9.86 13.93
C GLN A 183 27.88 -10.00 14.63
N MET A 184 27.39 -11.24 14.78
CA MET A 184 26.16 -11.53 15.54
C MET A 184 26.28 -11.09 17.01
N GLN A 185 27.44 -11.28 17.65
CA GLN A 185 27.69 -10.83 19.03
C GLN A 185 27.77 -9.30 19.14
N ARG A 186 28.40 -8.61 18.18
CA ARG A 186 28.45 -7.14 18.11
C ARG A 186 27.06 -6.53 17.92
N GLU A 187 26.22 -7.14 17.10
CA GLU A 187 24.85 -6.69 16.89
C GLU A 187 23.98 -6.94 18.13
N ARG A 188 24.13 -8.09 18.81
CA ARG A 188 23.45 -8.40 20.08
C ARG A 188 23.79 -7.41 21.21
N ALA A 189 25.04 -6.97 21.29
CA ALA A 189 25.47 -5.99 22.31
C ALA A 189 24.82 -4.61 22.16
N ARG A 190 24.33 -4.29 20.95
CA ARG A 190 23.73 -2.99 20.60
C ARG A 190 22.27 -2.83 21.02
N TRP A 191 21.59 -3.93 21.31
CA TRP A 191 20.16 -3.97 21.65
C TRP A 191 19.90 -4.40 23.10
N ARG A 192 20.95 -4.54 23.93
CA ARG A 192 20.76 -4.68 25.39
C ARG A 192 20.13 -3.39 25.92
N PRO A 193 19.04 -3.47 26.71
CA PRO A 193 18.52 -2.28 27.38
C PRO A 193 19.60 -1.72 28.29
N VAL A 194 19.79 -0.40 28.27
CA VAL A 194 20.61 0.28 29.26
C VAL A 194 19.91 0.12 30.60
N GLU A 195 20.57 -0.51 31.57
CA GLU A 195 20.09 -0.53 32.96
C GLU A 195 19.91 0.92 33.41
N ALA A 196 18.69 1.26 33.85
CA ALA A 196 18.35 2.56 34.39
C ALA A 196 18.82 2.68 35.84
#